data_AF-A0A7W0VJ54-F1
#
_entry.id   AF-A0A7W0VJ54-F1
#
_cell.length_a   1.000
_cell.length_b   1.000
_cell.length_c   1.000
_cell.angle_alpha   90.00
_cell.angle_beta   90.00
_cell.angle_gamma   90.00
#
_symmetry.space_group_name_H-M   'P 1'
#
loop_
_entity.id
_entity.type
_entity.pdbx_description
1 polymer ?
#
loop_
_entity_poly.entity_id
_entity_poly.type
_entity_poly.pdbx_seq_one_letter_code
_entity_poly.pdbx_strand_id
1 'polypeptide(L)'
;MRWWLVLLFVLGCSRREEAAPTPGSAQMRVISLTPSATEVLAALGAINLIVGVDDYSTFPPEVKALPKVGSFLSPNLETIVSLKPTLVVVDDVHGPAAGAMRDAGLVIVECPIHALPDVKKALETIGSRIGRTAEATRAIAEIEAALETARAKRPAKRPRVLAILDREAGGL
;
A
#
# COMPACT_ATOMS: atom_id res chain seq x y z
N MET A 1 59.52 44.32 -8.00
CA MET A 1 58.44 44.45 -9.01
C MET A 1 57.84 43.07 -9.28
N ARG A 2 56.51 43.01 -9.37
CA ARG A 2 55.62 41.86 -9.71
C ARG A 2 54.94 41.19 -8.52
N TRP A 3 53.79 41.79 -8.23
CA TRP A 3 52.56 41.25 -7.65
C TRP A 3 52.02 39.99 -8.35
N TRP A 4 51.01 39.39 -7.71
CA TRP A 4 50.01 38.38 -8.12
C TRP A 4 50.32 36.92 -7.76
N LEU A 5 49.40 36.12 -7.20
CA LEU A 5 47.93 36.17 -7.16
C LEU A 5 47.44 35.32 -5.95
N VAL A 6 46.57 35.89 -5.10
CA VAL A 6 45.82 35.13 -4.08
C VAL A 6 44.58 34.54 -4.75
N LEU A 7 44.49 33.21 -4.78
CA LEU A 7 43.36 32.45 -5.31
C LEU A 7 42.36 32.23 -4.16
N LEU A 8 41.33 33.07 -4.10
CA LEU A 8 40.19 32.96 -3.17
C LEU A 8 39.15 32.02 -3.80
N PHE A 9 39.14 30.77 -3.36
CA PHE A 9 38.11 29.78 -3.69
C PHE A 9 36.88 30.07 -2.82
N VAL A 10 35.92 30.82 -3.34
CA VAL A 10 34.61 31.01 -2.70
C VAL A 10 33.76 29.77 -2.98
N LEU A 11 33.63 28.91 -1.97
CA LEU A 11 32.68 27.80 -1.92
C LEU A 11 31.25 28.35 -2.00
N GLY A 12 30.68 28.31 -3.20
CA GLY A 12 29.26 28.57 -3.43
C GLY A 12 28.41 27.48 -2.75
N CYS A 13 27.79 27.83 -1.62
CA CYS A 13 26.69 27.05 -1.07
C CYS A 13 25.47 27.22 -1.97
N SER A 14 25.27 26.27 -2.89
CA SER A 14 24.00 26.10 -3.58
C SER A 14 22.94 25.67 -2.55
N ARG A 15 22.19 26.64 -2.03
CA ARG A 15 20.91 26.36 -1.36
C ARG A 15 20.04 25.62 -2.37
N ARG A 16 19.74 24.35 -2.09
CA ARG A 16 18.57 23.69 -2.67
C ARG A 16 17.35 24.47 -2.21
N GLU A 17 16.72 25.18 -3.13
CA GLU A 17 15.38 25.72 -2.95
C GLU A 17 14.44 24.52 -2.87
N GLU A 18 14.16 24.08 -1.64
CA GLU A 18 13.13 23.07 -1.39
C GLU A 18 11.79 23.77 -1.63
N ALA A 19 11.16 23.47 -2.77
CA ALA A 19 9.91 24.09 -3.17
C ALA A 19 8.86 23.91 -2.06
N ALA A 20 8.33 25.03 -1.57
CA ALA A 20 7.28 25.03 -0.56
C ALA A 20 6.04 24.26 -1.07
N PRO A 21 5.37 23.47 -0.21
CA PRO A 21 4.19 22.72 -0.60
C PRO A 21 3.08 23.66 -1.07
N THR A 22 2.60 23.45 -2.30
CA THR A 22 1.51 24.23 -2.89
C THR A 22 0.20 23.94 -2.13
N PRO A 23 -0.50 24.96 -1.61
CA PRO A 23 -1.80 24.76 -0.97
C PRO A 23 -2.82 24.37 -2.05
N GLY A 24 -3.17 23.08 -2.12
CA GLY A 24 -4.08 22.55 -3.14
C GLY A 24 -3.91 21.06 -3.46
N SER A 25 -2.74 20.48 -3.16
CA SER A 25 -2.57 19.01 -3.19
C SER A 25 -2.61 18.49 -1.75
N ALA A 26 -3.78 18.08 -1.27
CA ALA A 26 -3.85 17.33 -0.02
C ALA A 26 -2.96 16.08 -0.18
N GLN A 27 -1.93 15.94 0.64
CA GLN A 27 -1.01 14.80 0.58
C GLN A 27 -1.81 13.50 0.77
N MET A 28 -1.61 12.54 -0.13
CA MET A 28 -2.26 11.23 -0.04
C MET A 28 -1.76 10.51 1.23
N ARG A 29 -2.72 10.03 2.04
CA ARG A 29 -2.52 9.36 3.32
C ARG A 29 -3.46 8.17 3.35
N VAL A 30 -2.90 6.97 3.27
CA VAL A 30 -3.65 5.73 3.10
C VAL A 30 -3.61 4.92 4.39
N ILE A 31 -4.77 4.44 4.83
CA ILE A 31 -4.84 3.34 5.79
C ILE A 31 -5.14 2.05 5.03
N SER A 32 -4.42 0.98 5.35
CA SER A 32 -4.65 -0.36 4.83
C SER A 32 -5.19 -1.27 5.93
N LEU A 33 -6.39 -1.82 5.75
CA LEU A 33 -7.01 -2.69 6.75
C LEU A 33 -6.79 -4.20 6.50
N THR A 34 -5.97 -4.57 5.51
CA THR A 34 -5.61 -5.96 5.29
C THR A 34 -4.16 -6.15 4.86
N PRO A 35 -3.56 -7.32 5.13
CA PRO A 35 -2.25 -7.67 4.59
C PRO A 35 -2.24 -7.61 3.06
N SER A 36 -3.28 -8.13 2.40
CA SER A 36 -3.37 -8.16 0.94
C SER A 36 -3.41 -6.75 0.33
N ALA A 37 -4.14 -5.80 0.92
CA ALA A 37 -4.17 -4.41 0.49
C ALA A 37 -2.81 -3.72 0.71
N THR A 38 -2.13 -4.02 1.81
CA THR A 38 -0.79 -3.50 2.11
C THR A 38 0.22 -3.97 1.06
N GLU A 39 0.16 -5.24 0.64
CA GLU A 39 1.03 -5.78 -0.41
C GLU A 39 0.70 -5.20 -1.79
N VAL A 40 -0.57 -4.91 -2.09
CA VAL A 40 -0.94 -4.19 -3.32
C VAL A 40 -0.34 -2.78 -3.32
N LEU A 41 -0.43 -2.04 -2.22
CA LEU A 41 0.20 -0.72 -2.09
C LEU A 41 1.74 -0.81 -2.23
N ALA A 42 2.35 -1.90 -1.73
CA ALA A 42 3.76 -2.19 -1.92
C ALA A 42 4.13 -2.36 -3.39
N ALA A 43 3.37 -3.19 -4.12
CA ALA A 43 3.57 -3.45 -5.55
C ALA A 43 3.42 -2.18 -6.40
N LEU A 44 2.61 -1.23 -5.94
CA LEU A 44 2.43 0.09 -6.56
C LEU A 44 3.52 1.10 -6.19
N GLY A 45 4.51 0.72 -5.38
CA GLY A 45 5.57 1.61 -4.91
C GLY A 45 5.05 2.75 -4.02
N ALA A 46 3.99 2.47 -3.25
CA ALA A 46 3.21 3.47 -2.53
C ALA A 46 3.28 3.34 -0.99
N ILE A 47 4.26 2.60 -0.46
CA ILE A 47 4.42 2.41 0.98
C ILE A 47 4.57 3.74 1.73
N ASN A 48 5.23 4.72 1.12
CA ASN A 48 5.40 6.06 1.68
C ASN A 48 4.08 6.85 1.84
N LEU A 49 2.97 6.37 1.26
CA LEU A 49 1.64 6.95 1.43
C LEU A 49 0.89 6.33 2.61
N ILE A 50 1.36 5.19 3.14
CA ILE A 50 0.66 4.45 4.20
C ILE A 50 0.95 5.10 5.55
N VAL A 51 -0.12 5.41 6.28
CA VAL A 51 -0.06 6.06 7.61
C VAL A 51 -0.55 5.16 8.75
N GLY A 52 -1.13 4.01 8.42
CA GLY A 52 -1.56 2.99 9.38
C GLY A 52 -1.91 1.68 8.67
N VAL A 53 -1.69 0.57 9.36
CA VAL A 53 -1.94 -0.79 8.86
C VAL A 53 -2.69 -1.64 9.88
N ASP A 54 -3.34 -2.71 9.43
CA ASP A 54 -3.91 -3.72 10.33
C ASP A 54 -2.82 -4.44 11.15
N ASP A 55 -3.25 -5.17 12.18
CA ASP A 55 -2.39 -5.89 13.10
C ASP A 55 -1.46 -6.92 12.40
N TYR A 56 -1.90 -7.52 11.31
CA TYR A 56 -1.24 -8.65 10.64
C TYR A 56 -0.36 -8.25 9.45
N SER A 57 -0.50 -7.01 8.95
CA SER A 57 0.38 -6.48 7.90
C SER A 57 1.85 -6.45 8.34
N THR A 58 2.69 -7.19 7.61
CA THR A 58 4.11 -7.40 7.96
C THR A 58 5.07 -7.31 6.77
N PHE A 59 4.57 -7.23 5.53
CA PHE A 59 5.35 -7.10 4.30
C PHE A 59 4.93 -5.85 3.51
N PRO A 60 5.88 -5.09 2.94
CA PRO A 60 7.33 -5.17 3.15
C PRO A 60 7.72 -4.84 4.61
N PRO A 61 8.92 -5.23 5.10
CA PRO A 61 9.27 -5.13 6.53
C PRO A 61 9.10 -3.74 7.16
N GLU A 62 9.27 -2.68 6.37
CA GLU A 62 9.08 -1.29 6.76
C GLU A 62 7.66 -0.96 7.26
N VAL A 63 6.62 -1.68 6.81
CA VAL A 63 5.23 -1.44 7.28
C VAL A 63 5.02 -1.85 8.73
N LYS A 64 5.92 -2.66 9.31
CA LYS A 64 5.86 -3.07 10.72
C LYS A 64 6.07 -1.90 11.69
N ALA A 65 6.71 -0.83 11.23
CA ALA A 65 6.93 0.38 12.04
C ALA A 65 5.72 1.33 12.01
N LEU A 66 4.73 1.09 11.15
CA LEU A 66 3.55 1.93 11.03
C LEU A 66 2.58 1.71 12.20
N PRO A 67 1.79 2.73 12.57
CA PRO A 67 0.72 2.58 13.55
C PRO A 67 -0.23 1.43 13.20
N LYS A 68 -0.58 0.63 14.21
CA LYS A 68 -1.59 -0.41 14.09
C LYS A 68 -2.97 0.17 14.35
N VAL A 69 -3.91 -0.13 13.47
CA VAL A 69 -5.27 0.44 13.49
C VAL A 69 -6.35 -0.59 13.80
N GLY A 70 -5.98 -1.70 14.44
CA GLY A 70 -6.89 -2.77 14.86
C GLY A 70 -6.79 -4.03 13.99
N SER A 71 -7.53 -5.04 14.40
CA SER A 71 -7.49 -6.36 13.76
C SER A 71 -8.33 -6.40 12.50
N PHE A 72 -8.11 -7.43 11.68
CA PHE A 72 -8.84 -7.68 10.44
C PHE A 72 -10.37 -7.73 10.62
N LEU A 73 -10.88 -8.16 11.77
CA LEU A 73 -12.34 -8.18 12.03
C LEU A 73 -12.82 -7.01 12.89
N SER A 74 -11.91 -6.24 13.48
CA SER A 74 -12.22 -5.19 14.44
C SER A 74 -11.28 -4.00 14.28
N PRO A 75 -11.37 -3.27 13.15
CA PRO A 75 -10.61 -2.04 12.97
C PRO A 75 -11.06 -0.97 13.97
N ASN A 76 -10.10 -0.22 14.50
CA ASN A 76 -10.30 0.83 15.49
C ASN A 76 -10.58 2.18 14.80
N LEU A 77 -11.86 2.54 14.70
CA LEU A 77 -12.30 3.77 14.03
C LEU A 77 -11.68 5.04 14.62
N GLU A 78 -11.55 5.14 15.95
CA GLU A 78 -10.98 6.32 16.60
C GLU A 78 -9.52 6.53 16.19
N THR A 79 -8.74 5.44 16.17
CA THR A 79 -7.34 5.45 15.73
C THR A 79 -7.25 5.82 14.25
N ILE A 80 -8.10 5.22 13.41
CA ILE A 80 -8.18 5.51 11.97
C ILE A 80 -8.43 7.00 11.74
N VAL A 81 -9.45 7.58 12.38
CA VAL A 81 -9.80 8.99 12.25
C VAL A 81 -8.68 9.90 12.76
N SER A 82 -8.02 9.54 13.86
CA SER A 82 -6.93 10.32 14.45
C SER A 82 -5.73 10.50 13.51
N LEU A 83 -5.50 9.53 12.63
CA LEU A 83 -4.42 9.55 11.63
C LEU A 83 -4.76 10.40 10.40
N LYS A 84 -5.96 10.98 10.32
CA LYS A 84 -6.40 11.86 9.23
C LYS A 84 -6.10 11.27 7.84
N PRO A 85 -6.57 10.05 7.53
CA PRO A 85 -6.39 9.46 6.22
C PRO A 85 -7.22 10.21 5.19
N THR A 86 -6.74 10.20 3.95
CA THR A 86 -7.48 10.67 2.78
C THR A 86 -8.04 9.50 1.97
N LEU A 87 -7.63 8.26 2.26
CA LEU A 87 -8.19 7.03 1.74
C LEU A 87 -8.04 5.90 2.76
N VAL A 88 -9.07 5.07 2.91
CA VAL A 88 -9.00 3.80 3.65
C VAL A 88 -9.27 2.65 2.68
N VAL A 89 -8.34 1.70 2.58
CA VAL A 89 -8.50 0.48 1.79
C VAL A 89 -9.05 -0.61 2.69
N VAL A 90 -10.20 -1.16 2.32
CA VAL A 90 -10.92 -2.16 3.12
C VAL A 90 -11.24 -3.40 2.28
N ASP A 91 -11.40 -4.52 2.97
CA ASP A 91 -11.97 -5.76 2.43
C ASP A 91 -13.48 -5.87 2.71
N ASP A 92 -14.17 -6.81 2.06
CA ASP A 92 -15.63 -6.96 2.15
C ASP A 92 -16.12 -7.40 3.54
N VAL A 93 -15.26 -8.08 4.30
CA VAL A 93 -15.51 -8.45 5.71
C VAL A 93 -15.80 -7.23 6.60
N HIS A 94 -15.31 -6.05 6.23
CA HIS A 94 -15.44 -4.84 7.02
C HIS A 94 -16.78 -4.13 6.86
N GLY A 95 -17.78 -4.68 6.14
CA GLY A 95 -19.04 -3.99 5.81
C GLY A 95 -19.61 -3.06 6.89
N PRO A 96 -19.88 -3.53 8.13
CA PRO A 96 -20.35 -2.66 9.22
C PRO A 96 -19.37 -1.55 9.61
N ALA A 97 -18.08 -1.87 9.73
CA ALA A 97 -17.04 -0.89 10.07
C ALA A 97 -16.83 0.13 8.94
N ALA A 98 -16.89 -0.30 7.68
CA ALA A 98 -16.85 0.57 6.51
C ALA A 98 -18.06 1.52 6.47
N GLY A 99 -19.24 1.07 6.92
CA GLY A 99 -20.40 1.95 7.14
C GLY A 99 -20.07 3.08 8.13
N ALA A 100 -19.58 2.73 9.33
CA ALA A 100 -19.21 3.71 10.34
C ALA A 100 -18.09 4.67 9.90
N MET A 101 -17.11 4.17 9.11
CA MET A 101 -16.06 5.00 8.52
C MET A 101 -16.62 6.01 7.51
N ARG A 102 -17.60 5.63 6.68
CA ARG A 102 -18.28 6.56 5.76
C ARG A 102 -19.08 7.60 6.52
N ASP A 103 -19.78 7.20 7.57
CA ASP A 103 -20.53 8.12 8.45
C ASP A 103 -19.61 9.13 9.14
N ALA A 104 -18.36 8.73 9.43
CA ALA A 104 -17.30 9.60 9.92
C ALA A 104 -16.63 10.48 8.84
N GLY A 105 -17.12 10.43 7.59
CA GLY A 105 -16.63 11.25 6.48
C GLY A 105 -15.36 10.72 5.81
N LEU A 106 -14.97 9.47 6.05
CA LEU A 106 -13.79 8.87 5.43
C LEU A 106 -14.09 8.39 4.00
N VAL A 107 -13.14 8.62 3.09
CA VAL A 107 -13.18 8.05 1.74
C VAL A 107 -12.65 6.62 1.80
N ILE A 108 -13.42 5.69 1.27
CA ILE A 108 -13.12 4.26 1.32
C ILE A 108 -13.03 3.68 -0.08
N VAL A 109 -12.13 2.72 -0.27
CA VAL A 109 -12.11 1.83 -1.42
C VAL A 109 -12.19 0.38 -0.94
N GLU A 110 -13.16 -0.37 -1.46
CA GLU A 110 -13.31 -1.80 -1.21
C GLU A 110 -12.48 -2.58 -2.22
N CYS A 111 -11.63 -3.48 -1.73
CA CYS A 111 -10.74 -4.34 -2.52
C CYS A 111 -10.74 -5.77 -1.98
N PRO A 112 -11.87 -6.51 -2.09
CA PRO A 112 -11.88 -7.93 -1.76
C PRO A 112 -11.03 -8.73 -2.75
N ILE A 113 -10.20 -9.64 -2.25
CA ILE A 113 -9.30 -10.48 -3.07
C ILE A 113 -9.56 -11.96 -2.77
N HIS A 114 -10.42 -12.58 -3.57
CA HIS A 114 -10.85 -13.98 -3.40
C HIS A 114 -10.27 -14.91 -4.47
N ALA A 115 -9.82 -14.36 -5.59
CA ALA A 115 -9.21 -15.09 -6.70
C ALA A 115 -8.11 -14.26 -7.40
N LEU A 116 -7.31 -14.92 -8.25
CA LEU A 116 -6.24 -14.25 -9.01
C LEU A 116 -6.71 -13.02 -9.81
N PRO A 117 -7.88 -13.02 -10.49
CA PRO A 117 -8.36 -11.82 -11.18
C PRO A 117 -8.60 -10.63 -10.26
N ASP A 118 -8.91 -10.86 -8.98
CA ASP A 118 -9.18 -9.78 -8.03
C ASP A 118 -7.89 -9.02 -7.67
N VAL A 119 -6.73 -9.67 -7.71
CA VAL A 119 -5.43 -9.01 -7.52
C VAL A 119 -5.21 -7.94 -8.59
N LYS A 120 -5.51 -8.27 -9.86
CA LYS A 120 -5.46 -7.32 -10.97
C LYS A 120 -6.41 -6.15 -10.74
N LYS A 121 -7.67 -6.46 -10.39
CA LYS A 121 -8.67 -5.44 -10.09
C LYS A 121 -8.25 -4.53 -8.94
N ALA A 122 -7.64 -5.07 -7.89
CA ALA A 122 -7.13 -4.29 -6.76
C ALA A 122 -5.98 -3.36 -7.18
N LEU A 123 -5.01 -3.86 -7.98
CA LEU A 123 -3.93 -3.05 -8.54
C LEU A 123 -4.45 -1.90 -9.40
N GLU A 124 -5.42 -2.16 -10.28
CA GLU A 124 -6.04 -1.13 -11.13
C GLU A 124 -6.82 -0.11 -10.29
N THR A 125 -7.64 -0.59 -9.36
CA THR A 125 -8.53 0.25 -8.55
C THR A 125 -7.72 1.15 -7.62
N ILE A 126 -6.79 0.57 -6.85
CA ILE A 126 -5.94 1.34 -5.93
C ILE A 126 -5.00 2.23 -6.74
N GLY A 127 -4.34 1.69 -7.77
CA GLY A 127 -3.42 2.45 -8.63
C GLY A 127 -4.07 3.68 -9.24
N SER A 128 -5.31 3.58 -9.71
CA SER A 128 -6.06 4.75 -10.20
C SER A 128 -6.32 5.78 -9.10
N ARG A 129 -6.67 5.34 -7.89
CA ARG A 129 -6.97 6.23 -6.75
C ARG A 129 -5.75 6.99 -6.23
N ILE A 130 -4.57 6.38 -6.27
CA ILE A 130 -3.34 6.98 -5.74
C ILE A 130 -2.41 7.56 -6.82
N GLY A 131 -2.86 7.60 -8.09
CA GLY A 131 -2.07 8.14 -9.20
C GLY A 131 -0.88 7.26 -9.64
N ARG A 132 -1.02 5.94 -9.49
CA ARG A 132 0.01 4.90 -9.79
C ARG A 132 -0.45 3.93 -10.88
N THR A 133 -1.10 4.43 -11.92
CA THR A 133 -1.64 3.60 -13.01
C THR A 133 -0.55 2.92 -13.85
N ALA A 134 0.60 3.57 -14.02
CA ALA A 134 1.73 2.99 -14.73
C ALA A 134 2.35 1.83 -13.95
N GLU A 135 2.52 1.99 -12.64
CA GLU A 135 3.03 0.95 -11.74
C GLU A 135 2.04 -0.22 -11.65
N ALA A 136 0.74 0.06 -11.60
CA ALA A 136 -0.30 -0.98 -11.67
C ALA A 136 -0.18 -1.81 -12.96
N THR A 137 -0.08 -1.14 -14.11
CA THR A 137 0.05 -1.78 -15.43
C THR A 137 1.28 -2.69 -15.47
N ARG A 138 2.42 -2.20 -14.96
CA ARG A 138 3.66 -2.98 -14.88
C ARG A 138 3.51 -4.20 -13.97
N ALA A 139 3.00 -4.02 -12.75
CA ALA A 139 2.82 -5.11 -11.79
C ALA A 139 1.88 -6.20 -12.32
N ILE A 140 0.81 -5.81 -13.02
CA ILE A 140 -0.12 -6.74 -13.67
C ILE A 140 0.59 -7.56 -14.75
N ALA A 141 1.39 -6.92 -15.60
CA ALA A 141 2.14 -7.63 -16.64
C ALA A 141 3.16 -8.62 -16.05
N GLU A 142 3.83 -8.25 -14.95
CA GLU A 142 4.75 -9.14 -14.23
C GLU A 142 4.03 -10.36 -13.64
N ILE A 143 2.87 -10.15 -13.01
CA ILE A 143 2.03 -11.23 -12.47
C ILE A 143 1.54 -12.15 -13.59
N GLU A 144 1.02 -11.59 -14.69
CA GLU A 144 0.54 -12.36 -15.83
C GLU A 144 1.67 -13.22 -16.45
N ALA A 145 2.87 -12.65 -16.63
CA ALA A 145 4.04 -13.40 -17.11
C ALA A 145 4.47 -14.52 -16.15
N ALA A 146 4.44 -14.28 -14.83
CA ALA A 146 4.75 -15.29 -13.83
C ALA A 146 3.70 -16.43 -13.84
N LEU A 147 2.41 -16.10 -13.98
CA LEU A 147 1.34 -17.08 -14.09
C LEU A 147 1.46 -17.94 -15.35
N GLU A 148 1.79 -17.34 -16.50
CA GLU A 148 2.03 -18.10 -17.74
C GLU A 148 3.23 -19.05 -17.59
N THR A 149 4.31 -18.57 -16.98
CA THR A 149 5.49 -19.40 -16.67
C THR A 149 5.12 -20.58 -15.76
N ALA A 150 4.27 -20.37 -14.75
CA ALA A 150 3.80 -21.43 -13.87
C ALA A 150 2.87 -22.42 -14.59
N ARG A 151 1.97 -21.92 -15.45
CA ARG A 151 1.05 -22.74 -16.26
C ARG A 151 1.81 -23.64 -17.23
N ALA A 152 2.87 -23.14 -17.87
CA ALA A 152 3.70 -23.91 -18.79
C ALA A 152 4.43 -25.08 -18.10
N LYS A 153 4.70 -24.98 -16.80
CA LYS A 153 5.36 -26.03 -15.99
C LYS A 153 4.39 -27.05 -15.40
N ARG A 154 3.08 -26.94 -15.68
CA ARG A 154 2.06 -27.80 -15.08
C ARG A 154 2.24 -29.27 -15.53
N PRO A 155 2.30 -30.24 -14.60
CA PRO A 155 2.45 -31.65 -14.96
C PRO A 155 1.21 -32.18 -15.69
N ALA A 156 1.43 -33.14 -16.61
CA ALA A 156 0.35 -33.81 -17.34
C ALA A 156 -0.62 -34.53 -16.40
N LYS A 157 -0.09 -35.20 -15.37
CA LYS A 157 -0.88 -35.82 -14.30
C LYS A 157 -1.09 -34.83 -13.16
N ARG A 158 -2.36 -34.55 -12.81
CA ARG A 158 -2.71 -33.66 -11.69
C ARG A 158 -2.54 -34.41 -10.36
N PRO A 159 -1.65 -33.97 -9.45
CA PRO A 159 -1.55 -34.56 -8.12
C PRO A 159 -2.84 -34.29 -7.33
N ARG A 160 -3.19 -35.21 -6.42
CA ARG A 160 -4.22 -34.96 -5.42
C ARG A 160 -3.57 -34.20 -4.27
N VAL A 161 -4.15 -33.06 -3.91
CA VAL A 161 -3.62 -32.17 -2.87
C VAL A 161 -4.69 -32.02 -1.78
N LEU A 162 -4.27 -32.11 -0.53
CA LEU A 162 -5.07 -31.73 0.64
C LEU A 162 -4.46 -30.44 1.21
N ALA A 163 -5.24 -29.36 1.24
CA ALA A 163 -4.88 -28.14 1.94
C ALA A 163 -5.54 -28.17 3.33
N ILE A 164 -4.74 -28.12 4.39
CA ILE A 164 -5.21 -28.05 5.77
C ILE A 164 -4.95 -26.62 6.23
N LEU A 165 -6.03 -25.93 6.61
CA LEU A 165 -5.99 -24.61 7.21
C LEU A 165 -6.36 -24.80 8.68
N ASP A 166 -5.39 -24.61 9.58
CA ASP A 166 -5.62 -24.68 11.01
C ASP A 166 -5.84 -23.28 11.58
N ARG A 167 -6.57 -23.19 12.69
CA ARG A 167 -6.70 -21.98 13.50
C ARG A 167 -6.20 -22.31 14.89
N GLU A 168 -5.10 -21.70 15.32
CA GLU A 168 -4.75 -21.73 16.73
C GLU A 168 -5.89 -21.14 17.56
N ALA A 169 -6.29 -21.83 18.62
CA ALA A 169 -7.30 -21.34 19.54
C ALA A 169 -6.78 -20.06 20.23
N GLY A 170 -7.48 -18.94 20.06
CA GLY A 170 -7.18 -17.66 20.71
C GLY A 170 -6.82 -16.50 19.77
N GLY A 171 -6.74 -16.71 18.45
CA GLY A 171 -6.55 -15.64 17.47
C GLY A 171 -7.86 -15.20 16.80
N LEU A 172 -8.45 -14.11 17.31
CA LEU A 172 -9.46 -13.26 16.65
C LEU A 172 -9.20 -11.80 17.02
#